data_AF-A0ABD3VG16-F1
#
_entry.id   AF-A0ABD3VG16-F1
#
_cell.length_a   1.000
_cell.length_b   1.000
_cell.length_c   1.000
_cell.angle_alpha   90.00
_cell.angle_beta   90.00
_cell.angle_gamma   90.00
#
_symmetry.space_group_name_H-M   'P 1'
#
loop_
_entity.id
_entity.type
_entity.pdbx_description
1 polymer ?
#
loop_
_entity_poly.entity_id
_entity_poly.type
_entity_poly.pdbx_seq_one_letter_code
_entity_poly.pdbx_strand_id
1 'polypeptide(L)'
;MSKAKDIRRHKWTIDFTGVYRSKSEKQLVPSERYVAPYGYSDSQVSQGEHASKEPDSAIIAKKSWDIALGPLKQIPMNLFIMWMAGNSISIFPIMMVGMMFFRPIQAFIAIQNTFKMIEGGQAPLQKFVYLLGNLICLAIAVYKCHVMGLLPTTSSDWLAFVMPQKRLEWSGGGAVL
;
A
#
# COMPACT_ATOMS: atom_id res chain seq x y z
N MET A 1 -12.40 81.37 36.13
CA MET A 1 -12.23 80.20 37.00
C MET A 1 -13.06 79.05 36.44
N SER A 2 -12.44 78.01 35.88
CA SER A 2 -13.14 76.79 35.45
C SER A 2 -12.46 75.59 36.11
N LYS A 3 -13.17 74.87 36.98
CA LYS A 3 -12.68 73.68 37.67
C LYS A 3 -12.70 72.50 36.70
N ALA A 4 -11.54 71.91 36.43
CA ALA A 4 -11.45 70.64 35.71
C ALA A 4 -12.14 69.53 36.53
N LYS A 5 -13.01 68.77 35.85
CA LYS A 5 -13.80 67.67 36.44
C LYS A 5 -12.97 66.40 36.40
N ASP A 6 -12.64 65.85 37.56
CA ASP A 6 -11.83 64.63 37.68
C ASP A 6 -12.66 63.40 37.29
N ILE A 7 -12.27 62.70 36.22
CA ILE A 7 -12.98 61.55 35.66
C ILE A 7 -12.40 60.28 36.29
N ARG A 8 -13.09 59.70 37.26
CA ARG A 8 -12.75 58.38 37.83
C ARG A 8 -13.00 57.29 36.78
N ARG A 9 -11.93 56.74 36.21
CA ARG A 9 -12.00 55.58 35.31
C ARG A 9 -12.36 54.32 36.12
N HIS A 10 -13.23 53.46 35.56
CA HIS A 10 -13.63 52.22 36.22
C HIS A 10 -12.49 51.20 36.22
N LYS A 11 -12.38 50.41 37.30
CA LYS A 11 -11.34 49.37 37.48
C LYS A 11 -11.27 48.33 36.36
N TRP A 12 -12.33 48.22 35.56
CA TRP A 12 -12.47 47.21 34.50
C TRP A 12 -12.69 47.84 33.12
N THR A 13 -12.35 49.12 32.96
CA THR A 13 -12.40 49.75 31.63
C THR A 13 -11.30 49.17 30.76
N ILE A 14 -11.70 48.46 29.70
CA ILE A 14 -10.81 47.89 28.69
C ILE A 14 -10.60 48.96 27.62
N ASP A 15 -9.35 49.37 27.40
CA ASP A 15 -8.99 50.34 26.37
C ASP A 15 -8.58 49.59 25.10
N PHE A 16 -9.41 49.64 24.05
CA PHE A 16 -9.14 48.99 22.76
C PHE A 16 -8.29 49.88 21.83
N THR A 17 -7.87 51.06 22.30
CA THR A 17 -7.06 52.03 21.53
C THR A 17 -5.63 52.10 22.05
N GLY A 18 -4.97 50.95 22.11
CA GLY A 18 -3.61 50.79 22.64
C GLY A 18 -2.55 50.56 21.56
N VAL A 19 -2.44 51.42 20.55
CA VAL A 19 -1.23 51.48 19.70
C VAL A 19 -0.15 52.16 20.56
N TYR A 20 0.69 51.33 21.19
CA TYR A 20 1.88 51.68 21.98
C TYR A 20 1.65 52.49 23.28
N ARG A 21 1.10 51.84 24.30
CA ARG A 21 1.50 52.13 25.69
C ARG A 21 1.71 50.84 26.45
N SER A 22 2.95 50.37 26.51
CA SER A 22 3.54 50.02 27.80
C SER A 22 5.04 49.74 27.71
N LYS A 23 5.87 50.76 27.98
CA LYS A 23 7.26 50.56 28.41
C LYS A 23 7.36 50.42 29.94
N SER A 24 6.26 50.58 30.68
CA SER A 24 6.25 50.60 32.15
C SER A 24 5.43 49.48 32.81
N GLU A 25 4.77 48.61 32.04
CA GLU A 25 4.14 47.37 32.53
C GLU A 25 4.97 46.15 32.13
N LYS A 26 6.29 46.33 32.10
CA LYS A 26 7.26 45.23 32.26
C LYS A 26 7.48 44.92 33.74
N GLN A 27 6.40 44.80 34.49
CA GLN A 27 6.39 43.99 35.70
C GLN A 27 5.40 42.84 35.50
N LEU A 28 5.57 42.16 34.36
CA LEU A 28 5.15 40.79 34.20
C LEU A 28 5.92 40.00 35.26
N VAL A 29 5.18 39.53 36.27
CA VAL A 29 5.66 38.54 37.23
C VAL A 29 6.37 37.43 36.43
N PRO A 30 7.59 37.01 36.83
CA PRO A 30 8.31 35.95 36.11
C PRO A 30 7.37 34.76 35.88
N SER A 31 7.21 34.36 34.61
CA SER A 31 6.28 33.31 34.18
C SER A 31 6.61 31.93 34.75
N GLU A 32 7.66 31.80 35.58
CA GLU A 32 8.09 30.55 36.21
C GLU A 32 7.07 29.92 37.16
N ARG A 33 6.01 30.64 37.57
CA ARG A 33 5.00 30.11 38.51
C ARG A 33 3.62 29.80 37.93
N TYR A 34 3.43 29.89 36.62
CA TYR A 34 2.14 29.52 36.01
C TYR A 34 2.30 28.29 35.11
N VAL A 35 1.65 27.21 35.52
CA VAL A 35 1.47 26.02 34.68
C VAL A 35 0.52 26.42 33.56
N ALA A 36 1.00 26.39 32.32
CA ALA A 36 0.15 26.59 31.16
C ALA A 36 -0.99 25.55 31.16
N PRO A 37 -2.23 25.93 30.82
CA PRO A 37 -3.32 24.95 30.75
C PRO A 37 -3.02 23.91 29.67
N TYR A 38 -3.50 22.69 29.88
CA TYR A 38 -3.30 21.60 28.93
C TYR A 38 -3.78 22.02 27.52
N GLY A 39 -2.87 21.96 26.54
CA GLY A 39 -3.13 22.35 25.15
C GLY A 39 -2.76 23.79 24.77
N TYR A 40 -2.19 24.59 25.68
CA TYR A 40 -1.64 25.91 25.32
C TYR A 40 -0.24 25.77 24.72
N SER A 41 -0.13 26.10 23.43
CA SER A 41 1.15 26.30 22.74
C SER A 41 1.22 27.75 22.25
N ASP A 42 2.23 28.49 22.69
CA ASP A 42 2.48 29.89 22.28
C ASP A 42 2.98 30.00 20.82
N SER A 43 3.26 28.86 20.20
CA SER A 43 3.56 28.78 18.78
C SER A 43 2.28 28.94 17.98
N GLN A 44 2.12 30.09 17.32
CA GLN A 44 1.23 30.18 16.17
C GLN A 44 1.50 28.98 15.27
N VAL A 45 0.46 28.18 15.03
CA VAL A 45 0.49 26.99 14.17
C VAL A 45 0.78 27.48 12.75
N SER A 46 2.07 27.66 12.45
CA SER A 46 2.59 27.77 11.10
C SER A 46 2.36 26.40 10.46
N GLN A 47 1.27 26.32 9.71
CA GLN A 47 0.88 25.19 8.90
C GLN A 47 1.95 24.98 7.80
N GLY A 48 3.02 24.26 8.13
CA GLY A 48 4.13 24.04 7.21
C GLY A 48 5.31 23.31 7.83
N GLU A 49 5.19 22.00 8.10
CA GLU A 49 6.34 21.13 8.41
C GLU A 49 6.05 19.73 7.83
N HIS A 50 6.40 19.45 6.58
CA HIS A 50 7.64 18.75 6.23
C HIS A 50 8.89 19.30 6.94
N ALA A 51 9.10 18.93 8.21
CA ALA A 51 10.42 18.96 8.84
C ALA A 51 10.39 18.14 10.15
N SER A 52 10.93 16.92 10.09
CA SER A 52 11.66 16.27 11.19
C SER A 52 11.07 16.38 12.60
N LYS A 53 9.95 15.69 12.84
CA LYS A 53 9.77 14.92 14.08
C LYS A 53 9.71 13.46 13.65
N GLU A 54 10.55 12.65 14.29
CA GLU A 54 10.56 11.19 14.25
C GLU A 54 9.14 10.67 13.92
N PRO A 55 8.88 10.17 12.69
CA PRO A 55 7.53 9.81 12.33
C PRO A 55 7.14 8.64 13.22
N ASP A 56 6.14 8.85 14.06
CA ASP A 56 5.58 7.88 15.02
C ASP A 56 5.83 6.45 14.56
N SER A 57 6.77 5.76 15.20
CA SER A 57 7.19 4.40 14.83
C SER A 57 5.99 3.44 14.74
N ALA A 58 4.93 3.71 15.50
CA ALA A 58 3.64 3.05 15.43
C ALA A 58 2.89 3.28 14.10
N ILE A 59 2.94 4.48 13.51
CA ILE A 59 2.34 4.81 12.22
C ILE A 59 3.13 4.13 11.08
N ILE A 60 4.46 4.11 11.16
CA ILE A 60 5.31 3.39 10.20
C ILE A 60 5.03 1.88 10.28
N ALA A 61 4.89 1.32 11.49
CA ALA A 61 4.53 -0.07 11.71
C ALA A 61 3.16 -0.44 11.11
N LYS A 62 2.13 0.42 11.27
CA LYS A 62 0.81 0.20 10.65
C LYS A 62 0.89 0.24 9.13
N LYS A 63 1.59 1.23 8.57
CA LYS A 63 1.78 1.37 7.11
C LYS A 63 2.54 0.18 6.51
N SER A 64 3.58 -0.29 7.19
CA SER A 64 4.35 -1.46 6.74
C SER A 64 3.54 -2.75 6.82
N TRP A 65 2.66 -2.91 7.82
CA TRP A 65 1.69 -4.00 7.86
C TRP A 65 0.70 -3.97 6.68
N ASP A 66 0.21 -2.79 6.31
CA ASP A 66 -0.66 -2.66 5.14
C ASP A 66 0.05 -3.01 3.83
N ILE A 67 1.33 -2.63 3.69
CA ILE A 67 2.16 -2.99 2.54
C ILE A 67 2.41 -4.50 2.51
N ALA A 68 2.75 -5.10 3.65
CA ALA A 68 3.01 -6.53 3.77
C ALA A 68 1.79 -7.38 3.42
N LEU A 69 0.60 -6.92 3.82
CA LEU A 69 -0.69 -7.59 3.54
C LEU A 69 -1.26 -7.27 2.15
N GLY A 70 -0.68 -6.32 1.41
CA GLY A 70 -1.14 -5.90 0.08
C GLY A 70 -1.34 -7.07 -0.90
N PRO A 71 -0.33 -7.94 -1.12
CA PRO A 71 -0.47 -9.10 -2.00
C PRO A 71 -1.57 -10.07 -1.57
N LEU A 72 -1.74 -10.25 -0.25
CA LEU A 72 -2.76 -11.15 0.32
C LEU A 72 -4.18 -10.67 0.01
N LYS A 73 -4.42 -9.35 0.08
CA LYS A 73 -5.71 -8.73 -0.23
C LYS A 73 -6.13 -8.92 -1.69
N GLN A 74 -5.19 -9.20 -2.59
CA GLN A 74 -5.44 -9.39 -4.01
C GLN A 74 -5.88 -10.83 -4.37
N ILE A 75 -5.59 -11.79 -3.51
CA ILE A 75 -5.92 -13.22 -3.71
C ILE A 75 -7.43 -13.45 -3.91
N PRO A 76 -8.34 -12.93 -3.06
CA PRO A 76 -9.78 -13.17 -3.20
C PRO A 76 -10.34 -12.62 -4.52
N MET A 77 -9.86 -11.45 -4.94
CA MET A 77 -10.28 -10.83 -6.20
C MET A 77 -9.89 -11.71 -7.39
N ASN A 78 -8.64 -12.19 -7.43
CA ASN A 78 -8.15 -13.05 -8.50
C ASN A 78 -8.88 -14.41 -8.51
N LEU A 79 -9.15 -14.99 -7.33
CA LEU A 79 -9.92 -16.23 -7.18
C LEU A 79 -11.36 -16.10 -7.66
N PHE A 80 -12.02 -14.99 -7.33
CA PHE A 80 -13.40 -14.75 -7.73
C PHE A 80 -13.53 -14.68 -9.25
N ILE A 81 -12.63 -13.94 -9.90
CA ILE A 81 -12.67 -13.84 -11.36
C ILE A 81 -12.30 -15.18 -12.00
N MET A 82 -11.34 -15.90 -11.43
CA MET A 82 -11.00 -17.26 -11.86
C MET A 82 -12.19 -18.24 -11.75
N TRP A 83 -13.03 -18.08 -10.72
CA TRP A 83 -14.25 -18.87 -10.53
C TRP A 83 -15.33 -18.49 -11.57
N MET A 84 -15.51 -17.21 -11.84
CA MET A 84 -16.52 -16.70 -12.79
C MET A 84 -16.14 -16.95 -14.26
N ALA A 85 -14.86 -16.90 -14.62
CA ALA A 85 -14.39 -17.05 -16.00
C ALA A 85 -14.44 -18.51 -16.51
N GLY A 86 -14.64 -19.49 -15.61
CA GLY A 86 -14.68 -20.91 -15.97
C GLY A 86 -13.36 -21.46 -16.50
N ASN A 87 -13.42 -22.57 -17.24
CA ASN A 87 -12.26 -23.25 -17.83
C ASN A 87 -12.20 -23.19 -19.37
N SER A 88 -12.96 -22.28 -19.97
CA SER A 88 -13.00 -22.11 -21.41
C SER A 88 -11.74 -21.41 -21.91
N ILE A 89 -11.07 -21.99 -22.90
CA ILE A 89 -9.96 -21.37 -23.64
C ILE A 89 -10.55 -20.24 -24.48
N SER A 90 -10.50 -19.02 -23.94
CA SER A 90 -10.89 -17.80 -24.61
C SER A 90 -9.77 -16.78 -24.45
N ILE A 91 -9.63 -15.88 -25.43
CA ILE A 91 -8.53 -14.90 -25.45
C ILE A 91 -8.54 -13.99 -24.20
N PHE A 92 -9.73 -13.71 -23.68
CA PHE A 92 -9.95 -12.82 -22.54
C PHE A 92 -9.40 -13.39 -21.21
N PRO A 93 -9.73 -14.63 -20.81
CA PRO A 93 -9.08 -15.28 -19.66
C PRO A 93 -7.56 -15.44 -19.79
N ILE A 94 -7.04 -15.69 -21.00
CA ILE A 94 -5.60 -15.85 -21.24
C ILE A 94 -4.82 -14.57 -20.93
N MET A 95 -5.29 -13.42 -21.42
CA MET A 95 -4.65 -12.12 -21.14
C MET A 95 -4.72 -11.77 -19.65
N MET A 96 -5.84 -12.10 -19.00
CA MET A 96 -6.02 -11.84 -17.57
C MET A 96 -5.07 -12.69 -16.71
N VAL A 97 -4.98 -13.99 -16.98
CA VAL A 97 -4.08 -14.89 -16.26
C VAL A 97 -2.62 -14.54 -16.54
N GLY A 98 -2.30 -14.10 -17.77
CA GLY A 98 -0.98 -13.58 -18.12
C GLY A 98 -0.55 -12.42 -17.22
N MET A 99 -1.38 -11.38 -17.10
CA MET A 99 -1.07 -10.28 -16.17
C MET A 99 -1.05 -10.73 -14.71
N MET A 100 -1.93 -11.65 -14.30
CA MET A 100 -1.93 -12.22 -12.96
C MET A 100 -0.63 -12.96 -12.63
N PHE A 101 0.03 -13.57 -13.62
CA PHE A 101 1.33 -14.22 -13.47
C PHE A 101 2.50 -13.22 -13.46
N PHE A 102 2.49 -12.23 -14.37
CA PHE A 102 3.56 -11.24 -14.45
C PHE A 102 3.56 -10.23 -13.28
N ARG A 103 2.42 -9.95 -12.66
CA ARG A 103 2.31 -9.00 -11.52
C ARG A 103 3.11 -9.44 -10.29
N PRO A 104 2.99 -10.68 -9.78
CA PRO A 104 3.87 -11.20 -8.73
C PRO A 104 5.35 -11.16 -9.14
N ILE A 105 5.69 -11.47 -10.39
CA ILE A 105 7.07 -11.42 -10.88
C ILE A 105 7.63 -10.00 -10.82
N GLN A 106 6.86 -9.02 -11.27
CA GLN A 106 7.22 -7.59 -11.16
C GLN A 106 7.39 -7.17 -9.70
N ALA A 107 6.53 -7.66 -8.79
CA ALA A 107 6.65 -7.42 -7.37
C ALA A 107 7.94 -8.03 -6.77
N PHE A 108 8.35 -9.21 -7.23
CA PHE A 108 9.64 -9.82 -6.85
C PHE A 108 10.84 -9.00 -7.34
N ILE A 109 10.79 -8.48 -8.57
CA ILE A 109 11.87 -7.63 -9.10
C ILE A 109 11.96 -6.31 -8.31
N ALA A 110 10.82 -5.72 -7.94
CA ALA A 110 10.75 -4.48 -7.18
C ALA A 110 10.90 -4.66 -5.65
N ILE A 111 11.13 -5.89 -5.16
CA ILE A 111 11.07 -6.21 -3.73
C ILE A 111 12.08 -5.42 -2.89
N GLN A 112 13.25 -5.13 -3.46
CA GLN A 112 14.29 -4.33 -2.82
C GLN A 112 13.82 -2.90 -2.52
N ASN A 113 13.01 -2.31 -3.41
CA ASN A 113 12.45 -0.98 -3.20
C ASN A 113 11.34 -1.01 -2.14
N THR A 114 10.51 -2.05 -2.14
CA THR A 114 9.46 -2.23 -1.12
C THR A 114 10.06 -2.49 0.27
N PHE A 115 11.17 -3.23 0.34
CA PHE A 115 11.88 -3.49 1.60
C PHE A 115 12.56 -2.27 2.20
N LYS A 116 12.88 -1.24 1.39
CA LYS A 116 13.36 0.07 1.89
C LYS A 116 12.23 0.89 2.54
N MET A 117 10.98 0.71 2.13
CA MET A 117 9.82 1.37 2.76
C MET A 117 9.38 0.71 4.07
N ILE A 118 9.88 -0.48 4.38
CA ILE A 118 9.55 -1.23 5.60
C ILE A 118 10.67 -1.00 6.63
N GLU A 119 10.47 -0.01 7.48
CA GLU A 119 11.37 0.33 8.59
C GLU A 119 10.67 0.11 9.94
N GLY A 120 11.39 -0.48 10.92
CA GLY A 120 10.86 -0.76 12.26
C GLY A 120 11.32 -2.10 12.86
N GLY A 121 11.09 -2.30 14.16
CA GLY A 121 11.53 -3.51 14.88
C GLY A 121 10.88 -4.83 14.42
N GLN A 122 9.74 -4.76 13.72
CA GLN A 122 9.00 -5.92 13.18
C GLN A 122 9.23 -6.13 11.67
N ALA A 123 10.22 -5.44 11.08
CA ALA A 123 10.54 -5.53 9.66
C ALA A 123 10.78 -6.97 9.12
N PRO A 124 11.45 -7.91 9.82
CA PRO A 124 11.69 -9.25 9.24
C PRO A 124 10.40 -10.05 9.04
N LEU A 125 9.44 -9.96 9.98
CA LEU A 125 8.14 -10.63 9.86
C LEU A 125 7.31 -10.04 8.71
N GLN A 126 7.29 -8.72 8.58
CA GLN A 126 6.56 -8.03 7.51
C GLN A 126 7.12 -8.38 6.12
N LYS A 127 8.45 -8.47 6.00
CA LYS A 127 9.12 -8.91 4.76
C LYS A 127 8.78 -10.35 4.41
N PHE A 128 8.74 -11.25 5.40
CA PHE A 128 8.36 -12.64 5.20
C PHE A 128 6.90 -12.78 4.75
N VAL A 129 5.97 -12.07 5.37
CA VAL A 129 4.55 -12.08 4.99
C VAL A 129 4.35 -11.57 3.56
N TYR A 130 5.05 -10.51 3.17
CA TYR A 130 5.03 -9.99 1.80
C TYR A 130 5.53 -11.03 0.78
N LEU A 131 6.66 -11.69 1.09
CA LEU A 131 7.23 -12.73 0.25
C LEU A 131 6.25 -13.91 0.08
N LEU A 132 5.70 -14.40 1.19
CA LEU A 132 4.75 -15.50 1.22
C LEU A 132 3.49 -15.16 0.42
N GLY A 133 2.96 -13.95 0.57
CA GLY A 133 1.77 -13.50 -0.16
C GLY A 133 1.98 -13.44 -1.68
N ASN A 134 3.13 -12.95 -2.14
CA ASN A 134 3.47 -12.97 -3.57
C ASN A 134 3.69 -14.39 -4.09
N LEU A 135 4.29 -15.27 -3.29
CA LEU A 135 4.53 -16.67 -3.66
C LEU A 135 3.21 -17.45 -3.78
N ILE A 136 2.26 -17.21 -2.88
CA ILE A 136 0.91 -17.78 -2.96
C ILE A 136 0.18 -17.26 -4.21
N CYS A 137 0.23 -15.95 -4.48
CA CYS A 137 -0.35 -15.38 -5.70
C CYS A 137 0.23 -16.03 -6.97
N LEU A 138 1.54 -16.21 -7.01
CA LEU A 138 2.23 -16.87 -8.12
C LEU A 138 1.79 -18.34 -8.26
N ALA A 139 1.73 -19.08 -7.15
CA ALA A 139 1.31 -20.48 -7.15
C ALA A 139 -0.13 -20.66 -7.66
N ILE A 140 -1.05 -19.79 -7.25
CA ILE A 140 -2.45 -19.81 -7.74
C ILE A 140 -2.49 -19.51 -9.25
N ALA A 141 -1.70 -18.53 -9.73
CA ALA A 141 -1.63 -18.22 -11.15
C ALA A 141 -1.11 -19.40 -11.98
N VAL A 142 -0.03 -20.05 -11.54
CA VAL A 142 0.54 -21.25 -12.19
C VAL A 142 -0.46 -22.39 -12.20
N TYR A 143 -1.14 -22.64 -11.08
CA TYR A 143 -2.18 -23.66 -11.00
C TYR A 143 -3.30 -23.39 -12.02
N LYS A 144 -3.73 -22.14 -12.17
CA LYS A 144 -4.75 -21.80 -13.16
C LYS A 144 -4.26 -22.00 -14.61
N CYS A 145 -3.01 -21.63 -14.92
CA CYS A 145 -2.41 -21.92 -16.23
C CYS A 145 -2.38 -23.42 -16.55
N HIS A 146 -2.12 -24.26 -15.54
CA HIS A 146 -2.15 -25.71 -15.67
C HIS A 146 -3.58 -26.20 -15.95
N VAL A 147 -4.57 -25.78 -15.15
CA VAL A 147 -5.97 -26.21 -15.32
C VAL A 147 -6.58 -25.71 -16.63
N MET A 148 -6.12 -24.56 -17.16
CA MET A 148 -6.51 -24.04 -18.47
C MET A 148 -5.79 -24.69 -19.66
N GLY A 149 -4.82 -25.58 -19.42
CA GLY A 149 -4.07 -26.25 -20.49
C GLY A 149 -3.15 -25.32 -21.29
N LEU A 150 -2.73 -24.19 -20.70
CA LEU A 150 -1.84 -23.22 -21.37
C LEU A 150 -0.36 -23.59 -21.24
N LEU A 151 -0.03 -24.49 -20.32
CA LEU A 151 1.33 -24.96 -20.10
C LEU A 151 1.60 -26.18 -20.99
N PRO A 152 2.77 -26.25 -21.67
CA PRO A 152 3.18 -27.37 -22.51
C PRO A 152 3.54 -28.61 -21.67
N THR A 153 2.55 -29.13 -20.95
CA THR A 153 2.67 -30.19 -19.94
C THR A 153 1.95 -31.46 -20.38
N THR A 154 1.06 -31.36 -21.37
CA THR A 154 0.29 -32.49 -21.86
C THR A 154 1.04 -33.12 -23.04
N SER A 155 1.03 -34.45 -23.15
CA SER A 155 1.63 -35.17 -24.29
C SER A 155 1.07 -34.72 -25.65
N SER A 156 -0.14 -34.15 -25.67
CA SER A 156 -0.73 -33.52 -26.86
C SER A 156 0.07 -32.32 -27.37
N ASP A 157 0.69 -31.56 -26.47
CA ASP A 157 1.47 -30.36 -26.81
C ASP A 157 2.75 -30.73 -27.57
N TRP A 158 3.20 -31.98 -27.42
CA TRP A 158 4.41 -32.54 -28.03
C TRP A 158 4.11 -33.47 -29.21
N LEU A 159 2.83 -33.76 -29.49
CA LEU A 159 2.43 -34.67 -30.56
C LEU A 159 2.94 -34.21 -31.94
N ALA A 160 3.03 -32.89 -32.16
CA ALA A 160 3.54 -32.31 -33.40
C ALA A 160 5.01 -32.71 -33.70
N PHE A 161 5.77 -33.11 -32.67
CA PHE A 161 7.18 -33.51 -32.79
C PHE A 161 7.37 -35.04 -32.76
N VAL A 162 6.30 -35.81 -32.54
CA VAL A 162 6.37 -37.27 -32.54
C VAL A 162 6.35 -37.77 -33.99
N MET A 163 7.32 -38.60 -34.37
CA MET A 163 7.32 -39.21 -35.69
C MET A 163 6.12 -40.14 -35.86
N PRO A 164 5.44 -40.10 -37.02
CA PRO A 164 4.36 -41.05 -37.29
C PRO A 164 4.92 -42.48 -37.25
N GLN A 165 4.14 -43.40 -36.68
CA GLN A 165 4.48 -44.82 -36.68
C GLN A 165 4.63 -45.29 -38.12
N LYS A 166 5.83 -45.75 -38.49
CA LYS A 166 6.09 -46.30 -39.82
C LYS A 166 5.45 -47.69 -39.90
N ARG A 167 4.59 -47.88 -40.88
CA ARG A 167 3.99 -49.19 -41.17
C ARG A 167 5.10 -50.16 -41.61
N LEU A 168 5.34 -51.21 -40.83
CA LEU A 168 6.37 -52.22 -41.11
C LEU A 168 5.86 -53.34 -42.04
N GLU A 169 4.54 -53.58 -42.03
CA GLU A 169 3.93 -54.69 -42.74
C GLU A 169 2.79 -54.22 -43.65
N TRP A 170 2.75 -54.78 -44.85
CA TRP A 170 1.70 -54.55 -45.83
C TRP A 170 0.95 -55.85 -46.07
N SER A 171 -0.37 -55.81 -45.85
CA SER A 171 -1.29 -56.88 -46.21
C SER A 171 -2.43 -56.24 -47.00
N GLY A 172 -2.66 -56.76 -48.20
CA GLY A 172 -3.69 -56.28 -49.12
C GLY A 172 -4.31 -57.47 -49.84
N GLY A 173 -5.60 -57.66 -49.66
CA GLY A 173 -6.44 -58.60 -50.40
C GLY A 173 -7.76 -57.93 -50.72
N GLY A 174 -8.26 -58.13 -51.94
CA GLY A 174 -9.53 -57.57 -52.43
C GLY A 174 -10.37 -58.66 -53.08
N ALA A 175 -11.66 -58.38 -53.29
CA ALA A 175 -12.58 -59.32 -53.92
C ALA A 175 -12.11 -59.65 -55.36
N VAL A 176 -12.05 -60.94 -55.66
CA VAL A 176 -11.91 -61.45 -57.03
C VAL A 176 -13.25 -61.19 -57.71
N LEU A 177 -13.25 -60.28 -58.69
CA LEU A 177 -14.37 -60.07 -59.61
C LEU A 177 -14.55 -61.27 -60.54
#